data_AF-A0A0T0MBD2-F1
#
_entry.id   AF-A0A0T0MBD2-F1
#
_cell.length_a   1.000
_cell.length_b   1.000
_cell.length_c   1.000
_cell.angle_alpha   90.00
_cell.angle_beta   90.00
_cell.angle_gamma   90.00
#
_symmetry.space_group_name_H-M   'P 1'
#
loop_
_entity.id
_entity.type
_entity.pdbx_description
1 polymer ?
#
loop_
_entity_poly.entity_id
_entity_poly.type
_entity_poly.pdbx_seq_one_letter_code
_entity_poly.pdbx_strand_id
1 'polypeptide(L)'
;MINQIIKRNIRLLSERYGYEISYFKNVVLIKNEKNFIEIFSKVKDYIEVKYNFEKGTLEIEIQDFEVYDLLIKIFRRKELEKVNLNPMDPLNLADLEEEFGCLSKFEEKLTSLINSEVNYSDLGGNRVLTELYQDILILRDDIGASKSNVINISNDKI
;
A
#
# COMPACT_ATOMS: atom_id res chain seq x y z
N MET A 1 -8.76 -14.70 -8.24
CA MET A 1 -7.45 -15.05 -7.61
C MET A 1 -6.71 -13.74 -7.45
N ILE A 2 -6.17 -13.42 -6.27
CA ILE A 2 -5.50 -12.12 -6.06
C ILE A 2 -4.36 -11.98 -7.07
N ASN A 3 -4.30 -10.81 -7.71
CA ASN A 3 -3.27 -10.42 -8.67
C ASN A 3 -1.86 -10.71 -8.10
N GLN A 4 -0.97 -11.28 -8.92
CA GLN A 4 0.39 -11.64 -8.50
C GLN A 4 1.20 -10.42 -8.05
N ILE A 5 1.02 -9.27 -8.70
CA ILE A 5 1.66 -8.00 -8.32
C ILE A 5 1.21 -7.60 -6.91
N ILE A 6 -0.09 -7.63 -6.65
CA ILE A 6 -0.66 -7.29 -5.34
C ILE A 6 -0.13 -8.23 -4.25
N LYS A 7 -0.09 -9.55 -4.51
CA LYS A 7 0.47 -10.51 -3.55
C LYS A 7 1.94 -10.23 -3.21
N ARG A 8 2.73 -9.84 -4.20
CA ARG A 8 4.15 -9.49 -4.03
C ARG A 8 4.31 -8.22 -3.19
N ASN A 9 3.54 -7.19 -3.49
CA ASN A 9 3.60 -5.91 -2.77
C ASN A 9 3.12 -6.06 -1.32
N ILE A 10 2.04 -6.82 -1.09
CA ILE A 10 1.57 -7.17 0.26
C ILE A 10 2.67 -7.89 1.05
N ARG A 11 3.43 -8.80 0.40
CA ARG A 11 4.55 -9.50 1.03
C ARG A 11 5.62 -8.53 1.53
N LEU A 12 6.13 -7.70 0.62
CA LEU A 12 7.20 -6.74 0.91
C LEU A 12 6.78 -5.75 2.01
N LEU A 13 5.54 -5.27 1.93
CA LEU A 13 4.98 -4.38 2.95
C LEU A 13 4.88 -5.09 4.31
N SER A 14 4.35 -6.32 4.35
CA SER A 14 4.21 -7.08 5.60
C SER A 14 5.56 -7.34 6.27
N GLU A 15 6.56 -7.79 5.50
CA GLU A 15 7.91 -8.07 5.98
C GLU A 15 8.55 -6.82 6.61
N ARG A 16 8.39 -5.65 5.97
CA ARG A 16 8.93 -4.39 6.48
C ARG A 16 8.36 -4.00 7.85
N TYR A 17 7.07 -4.18 8.05
CA TYR A 17 6.41 -3.83 9.31
C TYR A 17 6.52 -4.94 10.37
N GLY A 18 7.29 -6.01 10.09
CA GLY A 18 7.50 -7.11 11.04
C GLY A 18 6.31 -8.05 11.17
N TYR A 19 5.56 -8.26 10.08
CA TYR A 19 4.44 -9.19 10.02
C TYR A 19 4.83 -10.47 9.30
N GLU A 20 4.36 -11.60 9.81
CA GLU A 20 4.42 -12.89 9.14
C GLU A 20 3.33 -12.99 8.09
N ILE A 21 3.65 -13.61 6.96
CA ILE A 21 2.71 -13.84 5.85
C ILE A 21 2.61 -15.33 5.50
N SER A 22 1.40 -15.79 5.20
CA SER A 22 1.14 -17.17 4.78
C SER A 22 0.12 -17.19 3.65
N TYR A 23 0.38 -18.03 2.64
CA TYR A 23 -0.47 -18.14 1.45
C TYR A 23 -1.23 -19.46 1.46
N PHE A 24 -2.55 -19.37 1.45
CA PHE A 24 -3.44 -20.51 1.25
C PHE A 24 -4.18 -20.36 -0.09
N LYS A 25 -4.91 -21.40 -0.50
CA LYS A 25 -5.56 -21.47 -1.83
C LYS A 25 -6.36 -20.21 -2.19
N ASN A 26 -7.11 -19.65 -1.24
CA ASN A 26 -8.01 -18.52 -1.46
C ASN A 26 -7.78 -17.33 -0.50
N VAL A 27 -6.80 -17.43 0.39
CA VAL A 27 -6.58 -16.42 1.45
C VAL A 27 -5.11 -16.13 1.62
N VAL A 28 -4.78 -14.85 1.77
CA VAL A 28 -3.50 -14.38 2.26
C VAL A 28 -3.68 -14.05 3.74
N LEU A 29 -2.93 -14.72 4.59
CA LEU A 29 -2.94 -14.49 6.03
C LEU A 29 -1.72 -13.62 6.40
N ILE A 30 -1.96 -12.55 7.13
CA ILE A 30 -0.93 -11.64 7.64
C ILE A 30 -1.14 -11.48 9.14
N LYS A 31 -0.10 -11.70 9.94
CA LYS A 31 -0.22 -11.63 11.40
C LYS A 31 1.06 -11.16 12.09
N ASN A 32 0.89 -10.66 13.31
CA ASN A 32 1.97 -10.53 14.29
C ASN A 32 1.40 -10.85 15.68
N GLU A 33 2.13 -10.52 16.75
CA GLU A 33 1.68 -10.80 18.13
C GLU A 33 0.32 -10.18 18.49
N LYS A 34 -0.04 -9.06 17.84
CA LYS A 34 -1.25 -8.28 18.14
C LYS A 34 -2.32 -8.37 17.05
N ASN A 35 -1.89 -8.52 15.80
CA ASN A 35 -2.74 -8.34 14.62
C ASN A 35 -2.94 -9.65 13.90
N PHE A 36 -4.15 -9.83 13.38
CA PHE A 36 -4.54 -10.95 12.54
C PHE A 36 -5.41 -10.42 11.40
N ILE A 37 -4.97 -10.65 10.17
CA ILE A 37 -5.55 -10.09 8.95
C ILE A 37 -5.65 -11.19 7.91
N GLU A 38 -6.82 -11.35 7.31
CA GLU A 38 -7.08 -12.29 6.22
C GLU A 38 -7.56 -11.50 5.00
N ILE A 39 -6.99 -11.81 3.84
CA ILE A 39 -7.34 -11.16 2.56
C ILE A 39 -7.84 -12.22 1.60
N PHE A 40 -9.08 -12.07 1.14
CA PHE A 40 -9.76 -12.95 0.21
C PHE A 40 -9.95 -12.27 -1.14
N SER A 41 -9.65 -12.98 -2.23
CA SER A 41 -9.99 -12.51 -3.58
C SER A 41 -11.49 -12.58 -3.78
N LYS A 42 -12.13 -11.48 -4.21
CA LYS A 42 -13.49 -11.48 -4.74
C LYS A 42 -13.46 -11.33 -6.26
N VAL A 43 -14.62 -11.10 -6.86
CA VAL A 43 -14.83 -10.95 -8.31
C VAL A 43 -14.63 -9.47 -8.69
N LYS A 44 -14.02 -9.21 -9.86
CA LYS A 44 -13.85 -7.87 -10.47
C LYS A 44 -13.12 -6.83 -9.59
N ASP A 45 -11.80 -6.96 -9.43
CA ASP A 45 -10.94 -5.94 -8.79
C ASP A 45 -11.29 -5.57 -7.34
N TYR A 46 -12.19 -6.35 -6.71
CA TYR A 46 -12.51 -6.26 -5.29
C TYR A 46 -11.82 -7.36 -4.50
N ILE A 47 -11.49 -7.03 -3.27
CA ILE A 47 -11.00 -7.95 -2.25
C ILE A 47 -11.80 -7.77 -0.97
N GLU A 48 -11.90 -8.84 -0.19
CA GLU A 48 -12.46 -8.80 1.15
C GLU A 48 -11.30 -8.90 2.14
N VAL A 49 -11.24 -7.95 3.08
CA VAL A 49 -10.26 -7.94 4.15
C VAL A 49 -10.97 -8.13 5.47
N LYS A 50 -10.55 -9.14 6.21
CA LYS A 50 -10.97 -9.41 7.58
C LYS A 50 -9.83 -9.12 8.52
N TYR A 51 -10.06 -8.35 9.57
CA TYR A 51 -9.02 -8.06 10.57
C TYR A 51 -9.58 -7.94 11.98
N ASN A 52 -8.75 -8.24 12.98
CA ASN A 52 -9.11 -8.11 14.39
C ASN A 52 -9.06 -6.65 14.87
N PHE A 53 -9.98 -6.27 15.74
CA PHE A 53 -10.02 -4.99 16.46
C PHE A 53 -10.53 -5.23 17.90
N GLU A 54 -10.57 -4.21 18.75
CA GLU A 54 -10.90 -4.33 20.20
C GLU A 54 -12.16 -5.15 20.50
N LYS A 55 -13.21 -5.06 19.67
CA LYS A 55 -14.50 -5.73 19.92
C LYS A 55 -14.72 -6.98 19.07
N GLY A 56 -13.67 -7.53 18.46
CA GLY A 56 -13.74 -8.77 17.66
C GLY A 56 -13.09 -8.63 16.30
N THR A 57 -13.80 -8.99 15.24
CA THR A 57 -13.32 -8.93 13.86
C THR A 57 -14.19 -8.02 13.02
N LEU A 58 -13.58 -7.26 12.13
CA LEU A 58 -14.27 -6.49 11.10
C LEU A 58 -13.99 -7.11 9.73
N GLU A 59 -15.02 -7.21 8.90
CA GLU A 59 -14.93 -7.61 7.50
C GLU A 59 -15.30 -6.40 6.64
N ILE A 60 -14.45 -6.06 5.67
CA ILE A 60 -14.68 -4.96 4.73
C ILE A 60 -14.38 -5.41 3.31
N GLU A 61 -15.18 -4.93 2.36
CA GLU A 61 -14.94 -5.10 0.93
C GLU A 61 -14.38 -3.80 0.37
N ILE A 62 -13.26 -3.90 -0.34
CA ILE A 62 -12.51 -2.75 -0.87
C ILE A 62 -11.99 -3.06 -2.27
N GLN A 63 -11.61 -2.03 -3.01
CA GLN A 63 -10.91 -2.20 -4.27
C GLN A 63 -9.48 -2.68 -4.01
N ASP A 64 -8.93 -3.43 -4.96
CA ASP A 64 -7.64 -4.09 -4.81
C ASP A 64 -6.47 -3.11 -4.57
N PHE A 65 -6.53 -1.90 -5.13
CA PHE A 65 -5.55 -0.84 -4.88
C PHE A 65 -5.63 -0.24 -3.48
N GLU A 66 -6.80 -0.27 -2.82
CA GLU A 66 -7.00 0.28 -1.47
C GLU A 66 -6.41 -0.62 -0.37
N VAL A 67 -6.01 -1.84 -0.73
CA VAL A 67 -5.45 -2.82 0.22
C VAL A 67 -4.21 -2.27 0.92
N TYR A 68 -3.39 -1.50 0.20
CA TYR A 68 -2.13 -1.02 0.72
C TYR A 68 -2.35 0.01 1.82
N ASP A 69 -3.25 0.98 1.61
CA ASP A 69 -3.59 1.98 2.63
C ASP A 69 -4.19 1.34 3.87
N LEU A 70 -5.07 0.35 3.67
CA LEU A 70 -5.65 -0.38 4.77
C LEU A 70 -4.56 -1.08 5.60
N LEU A 71 -3.67 -1.82 4.94
CA LEU A 71 -2.59 -2.53 5.60
C LEU A 71 -1.64 -1.57 6.32
N ILE A 72 -1.23 -0.47 5.71
CA ILE A 72 -0.38 0.56 6.35
C ILE A 72 -1.05 1.09 7.63
N LYS A 73 -2.34 1.41 7.57
CA LYS A 73 -3.10 1.88 8.75
C LYS A 73 -3.16 0.82 9.85
N ILE A 74 -3.42 -0.44 9.49
CA ILE A 74 -3.43 -1.56 10.46
C ILE A 74 -2.03 -1.81 11.02
N PHE A 75 -0.97 -1.66 10.22
CA PHE A 75 0.40 -1.92 10.64
C PHE A 75 0.93 -0.86 11.60
N ARG A 76 0.41 0.37 11.52
CA ARG A 76 0.84 1.52 12.33
C ARG A 76 0.01 1.73 13.61
N ARG A 77 -1.07 0.98 13.82
CA ARG A 77 -1.98 1.19 14.97
C ARG A 77 -1.31 0.91 16.31
N LYS A 78 -1.50 1.83 17.26
CA LYS A 78 -0.97 1.68 18.62
C LYS A 78 -1.86 0.80 19.50
N GLU A 79 -3.17 0.84 19.29
CA GLU A 79 -4.16 -0.01 19.95
C GLU A 79 -4.90 -0.89 18.93
N LEU A 80 -5.93 -1.63 19.31
CA LEU A 80 -6.72 -2.43 18.37
C LEU A 80 -7.88 -1.61 17.80
N GLU A 81 -7.65 -0.33 17.49
CA GLU A 81 -8.68 0.55 16.92
C GLU A 81 -9.13 0.10 15.53
N LYS A 82 -10.35 0.52 15.14
CA LYS A 82 -10.83 0.38 13.77
C LYS A 82 -10.08 1.35 12.86
N VAL A 83 -9.73 0.89 11.66
CA VAL A 83 -9.15 1.74 10.63
C VAL A 83 -10.24 2.19 9.66
N ASN A 84 -10.21 3.46 9.30
CA ASN A 84 -11.09 4.03 8.28
C ASN A 84 -10.26 4.39 7.05
N LEU A 85 -10.71 3.96 5.87
CA LEU A 85 -10.18 4.46 4.60
C LEU A 85 -10.69 5.88 4.35
N ASN A 86 -9.88 6.68 3.65
CA ASN A 86 -10.29 8.04 3.29
C ASN A 86 -11.25 7.93 2.09
N PRO A 87 -12.41 8.62 2.04
CA PRO A 87 -13.36 8.50 0.92
C PRO A 87 -13.00 9.31 -0.33
N MET A 88 -11.86 10.02 -0.36
CA MET A 88 -11.46 10.91 -1.45
C MET A 88 -11.02 10.17 -2.74
N ASP A 89 -10.36 10.86 -3.68
CA ASP A 89 -9.80 10.25 -4.90
C ASP A 89 -8.34 9.78 -4.70
N PRO A 90 -7.92 8.66 -5.31
CA PRO A 90 -6.56 8.15 -5.17
C PRO A 90 -5.54 9.16 -5.73
N LEU A 91 -4.39 9.24 -5.08
CA LEU A 91 -3.32 10.14 -5.49
C LEU A 91 -2.72 9.66 -6.82
N ASN A 92 -2.44 10.61 -7.71
CA ASN A 92 -1.82 10.37 -9.01
C ASN A 92 -0.47 11.11 -9.11
N LEU A 93 0.31 10.81 -10.16
CA LEU A 93 1.65 11.40 -10.33
C LEU A 93 1.63 12.93 -10.48
N ALA A 94 0.56 13.52 -11.02
CA ALA A 94 0.46 14.97 -11.13
C ALA A 94 0.33 15.63 -9.75
N ASP A 95 -0.31 14.97 -8.78
CA ASP A 95 -0.37 15.45 -7.39
C ASP A 95 1.02 15.48 -6.75
N LEU A 96 1.96 14.64 -7.21
CA LEU A 96 3.37 14.72 -6.79
C LEU A 96 4.08 15.94 -7.38
N GLU A 97 3.75 16.36 -8.61
CA GLU A 97 4.41 17.51 -9.24
C GLU A 97 4.20 18.79 -8.45
N GLU A 98 2.97 19.00 -7.98
CA GLU A 98 2.59 20.18 -7.19
C GLU A 98 3.39 20.26 -5.88
N GLU A 99 3.71 19.12 -5.27
CA GLU A 99 4.37 19.03 -3.96
C GLU A 99 5.91 19.00 -4.05
N PHE A 100 6.48 18.30 -5.03
CA PHE A 100 7.93 18.11 -5.12
C PHE A 100 8.65 19.24 -5.85
N GLY A 101 8.03 19.85 -6.86
CA GLY A 101 8.67 20.81 -7.77
C GLY A 101 9.84 20.19 -8.55
N CYS A 102 9.68 20.03 -9.88
CA CYS A 102 10.54 19.25 -10.80
C CYS A 102 10.21 17.73 -10.86
N LEU A 103 8.98 17.40 -11.24
CA LEU A 103 8.53 16.02 -11.49
C LEU A 103 9.47 15.26 -12.44
N SER A 104 10.01 15.91 -13.48
CA SER A 104 10.90 15.27 -14.45
C SER A 104 12.15 14.62 -13.85
N LYS A 105 12.81 15.26 -12.87
CA LYS A 105 13.96 14.65 -12.17
C LYS A 105 13.55 13.50 -11.26
N PHE A 106 12.35 13.58 -10.70
CA PHE A 106 11.78 12.51 -9.89
C PHE A 106 11.43 11.29 -10.77
N GLU A 107 10.78 11.51 -11.92
CA GLU A 107 10.45 10.49 -12.91
C GLU A 107 11.69 9.82 -13.50
N GLU A 108 12.75 10.57 -13.82
CA GLU A 108 14.02 10.02 -14.29
C GLU A 108 14.64 9.08 -13.23
N LYS A 109 14.64 9.51 -11.96
CA LYS A 109 15.15 8.69 -10.85
C LYS A 109 14.28 7.46 -10.60
N LEU A 110 12.95 7.61 -10.66
CA LEU A 110 12.00 6.53 -10.48
C LEU A 110 12.14 5.49 -11.59
N THR A 111 12.18 5.93 -12.85
CA THR A 111 12.43 5.09 -14.04
C THR A 111 13.76 4.35 -13.93
N SER A 112 14.82 5.03 -13.49
CA SER A 112 16.13 4.39 -13.27
C SER A 112 16.07 3.28 -12.22
N LEU A 113 15.32 3.46 -11.13
CA LEU A 113 15.20 2.46 -10.08
C LEU A 113 14.37 1.26 -10.51
N ILE A 114 13.28 1.51 -11.25
CA ILE A 114 12.44 0.45 -11.85
C ILE A 114 13.28 -0.41 -12.80
N ASN A 115 14.03 0.22 -13.71
CA ASN A 115 14.92 -0.46 -14.66
C ASN A 115 16.06 -1.25 -13.97
N SER A 116 16.41 -0.89 -12.74
CA SER A 116 17.45 -1.55 -11.96
C SER A 116 16.92 -2.70 -11.09
N GLU A 117 15.63 -3.05 -11.21
CA GLU A 117 14.96 -4.11 -10.43
C GLU A 117 15.12 -3.94 -8.91
N VAL A 118 15.15 -2.68 -8.45
CA VAL A 118 15.30 -2.37 -7.02
C VAL A 118 14.03 -2.76 -6.27
N ASN A 119 14.15 -3.70 -5.32
CA ASN A 119 13.03 -4.14 -4.50
C ASN A 119 12.53 -3.07 -3.52
N TYR A 120 13.42 -2.17 -3.09
CA TYR A 120 13.12 -1.11 -2.15
C TYR A 120 14.06 0.10 -2.29
N SER A 121 13.52 1.31 -2.31
CA SER A 121 14.32 2.54 -2.20
C SER A 121 13.53 3.66 -1.50
N ASP A 122 14.21 4.40 -0.64
CA ASP A 122 13.73 5.71 -0.20
C ASP A 122 14.01 6.75 -1.30
N LEU A 123 13.01 7.57 -1.59
CA LEU A 123 13.00 8.61 -2.60
C LEU A 123 12.49 9.91 -1.98
N GLY A 124 12.94 11.05 -2.51
CA GLY A 124 12.53 12.38 -2.05
C GLY A 124 13.66 13.27 -1.53
N GLY A 125 13.27 14.40 -0.96
CA GLY A 125 14.13 15.44 -0.40
C GLY A 125 13.61 15.91 0.97
N ASN A 126 14.09 17.06 1.46
CA ASN A 126 13.81 17.56 2.83
C ASN A 126 12.32 17.76 3.22
N ARG A 127 11.35 17.60 2.30
CA ARG A 127 9.92 17.95 2.51
C ARG A 127 8.91 16.84 2.25
N VAL A 128 9.18 15.90 1.34
CA VAL A 128 8.29 14.78 1.04
C VAL A 128 9.13 13.51 0.89
N LEU A 129 8.88 12.53 1.75
CA LEU A 129 9.47 11.19 1.68
C LEU A 129 8.56 10.24 0.91
N THR A 130 9.12 9.58 -0.11
CA THR A 130 8.47 8.51 -0.88
C THR A 130 9.23 7.21 -0.71
N GLU A 131 8.51 6.10 -0.66
CA GLU A 131 9.07 4.76 -0.61
C GLU A 131 8.68 4.01 -1.87
N LEU A 132 9.66 3.59 -2.66
CA LEU A 132 9.43 2.69 -3.78
C LEU A 132 9.50 1.25 -3.27
N TYR A 133 8.45 0.47 -3.51
CA TYR A 133 8.43 -0.98 -3.37
C TYR A 133 8.09 -1.57 -4.73
N GLN A 134 9.11 -1.73 -5.57
CA GLN A 134 9.00 -2.30 -6.90
C GLN A 134 7.93 -1.58 -7.76
N ASP A 135 6.67 -2.03 -7.74
CA ASP A 135 5.59 -1.46 -8.55
C ASP A 135 4.71 -0.44 -7.80
N ILE A 136 4.92 -0.23 -6.49
CA ILE A 136 4.15 0.76 -5.74
C ILE A 136 5.06 1.85 -5.17
N LEU A 137 4.59 3.09 -5.24
CA LEU A 137 5.19 4.24 -4.57
C LEU A 137 4.30 4.63 -3.39
N ILE A 138 4.84 4.64 -2.18
CA ILE A 138 4.13 5.03 -0.96
C ILE A 138 4.64 6.40 -0.50
N LEU A 139 3.75 7.37 -0.42
CA LEU A 139 4.03 8.68 0.17
C LEU A 139 3.98 8.55 1.70
N ARG A 140 5.06 8.95 2.38
CA ARG A 140 5.16 8.92 3.83
C ARG A 140 4.61 10.17 4.51
N ASP A 141 4.82 11.33 3.91
CA ASP A 141 4.26 12.58 4.39
C ASP A 141 2.80 12.67 3.91
N ASP A 142 1.89 12.98 4.82
CA ASP A 142 0.48 13.25 4.50
C ASP A 142 0.42 14.49 3.60
N ILE A 143 0.55 14.29 2.29
CA ILE A 143 0.07 15.25 1.30
C ILE A 143 -1.45 15.22 1.46
N GLY A 144 -1.95 16.24 2.15
CA GLY A 144 -3.31 16.27 2.66
C GLY A 144 -4.37 15.91 1.61
N ALA A 145 -5.37 15.16 2.08
CA ALA A 145 -6.67 14.88 1.48
C ALA A 145 -6.82 13.72 0.49
N SER A 146 -5.79 13.07 -0.05
CA SER A 146 -5.98 11.97 -1.02
C SER A 146 -6.53 10.67 -0.40
N LYS A 147 -7.24 9.86 -1.20
CA LYS A 147 -7.82 8.55 -0.79
C LYS A 147 -6.75 7.55 -0.36
N SER A 148 -5.66 7.57 -1.11
CA SER A 148 -4.58 6.60 -1.10
C SER A 148 -3.26 7.34 -1.19
N ASN A 149 -2.33 7.00 -0.30
CA ASN A 149 -0.95 7.48 -0.37
C ASN A 149 -0.09 6.52 -1.20
N VAL A 150 -0.71 5.61 -1.96
CA VAL A 150 -0.04 4.55 -2.71
C VAL A 150 -0.36 4.67 -4.20
N ILE A 151 0.66 4.96 -5.01
CA ILE A 151 0.56 4.98 -6.47
C ILE A 151 1.01 3.61 -7.01
N ASN A 152 0.22 3.01 -7.89
CA ASN A 152 0.57 1.75 -8.56
C ASN A 152 1.18 2.02 -9.94
N ILE A 153 2.50 2.03 -9.98
CA ILE A 153 3.31 2.35 -11.17
C ILE A 153 3.07 1.34 -12.30
N SER A 154 2.71 0.09 -11.99
CA SER A 154 2.42 -0.92 -13.01
C SER A 154 1.12 -0.68 -13.79
N ASN A 155 0.16 0.05 -13.21
CA ASN A 155 -1.11 0.38 -13.84
C ASN A 155 -1.10 1.78 -14.49
N ASP A 156 -0.37 2.73 -13.90
CA ASP A 156 -0.39 4.13 -14.33
C ASP A 156 0.56 4.47 -15.50
N LYS A 157 1.29 3.48 -16.02
CA LYS A 157 2.22 3.61 -17.17
C LYS A 157 3.13 4.85 -17.06
N ILE A 158 4.17 4.72 -16.24
CA ILE A 158 5.41 5.49 -16.41
C ILE A 158 6.30 4.73 -17.40
#